data_AF-A0A2M9CUY7-F1
#
_entry.id   AF-A0A2M9CUY7-F1
#
_cell.length_a   1.000
_cell.length_b   1.000
_cell.length_c   1.000
_cell.angle_alpha   90.00
_cell.angle_beta   90.00
_cell.angle_gamma   90.00
#
_symmetry.space_group_name_H-M   'P 1'
#
loop_
_entity.id
_entity.type
_entity.pdbx_description
1 polymer ?
#
loop_
_entity_poly.entity_id
_entity_poly.type
_entity_poly.pdbx_seq_one_letter_code
_entity_poly.pdbx_strand_id
1 'polypeptide(L)'
;MGWTIVLGGIYLALACWWISRWKRIRPADLSTRLLIVLFLSRVAMAWCYGWIHQRYYTGFNDSWRYFHRAVELVSWWHRDSQGLSQYIRMRLDYLLYHDFFGVYHTFWQSSGNYVMMLLQMLFNIFSGSSYYVNCIFFSVLTFPGWLRYMQLYRVTAGMSARASLLWFHLPGIWFWFSGMHKDALLFLCLSLLGYHTHQLLEKGFTSSVKATFRLSDGIWILLSLIGILLLKNFLLLLVLPAWLAWVCSIYLNNKWPYLRQRFTRGWLFAYCLAGWLVIGLVLIWTFRLHPLQVVAERQQAFYRVGVELGAHSVLPPIPLMSGWISVLKTLPHAWWRVLALPNPSPLHPMLQISVQGNNLLFLVLLFTGIWIYGRTWPRVHPWLLFTCWLAVVYLLLMGYTVCIAGAMVRYRALAEFFLTAPGIQALSKRYIKKNNI
;
A
#
# COMPACT_ATOMS: atom_id res chain seq x y z
N MET A 1 -21.43 12.54 23.98
CA MET A 1 -21.31 12.97 22.56
C MET A 1 -20.68 14.36 22.44
N GLY A 2 -21.01 15.36 23.29
CA GLY A 2 -20.38 16.69 23.22
C GLY A 2 -18.87 16.70 23.48
N TRP A 3 -18.39 15.96 24.48
CA TRP A 3 -16.96 15.95 24.84
C TRP A 3 -16.05 15.38 23.74
N THR A 4 -16.51 14.37 22.97
CA THR A 4 -15.71 13.78 21.88
C THR A 4 -15.56 14.74 20.70
N ILE A 5 -16.55 15.61 20.47
CA ILE A 5 -16.50 16.65 19.43
C ILE A 5 -15.47 17.71 19.83
N VAL A 6 -15.52 18.19 21.09
CA VAL A 6 -14.55 19.14 21.63
C VAL A 6 -13.14 18.56 21.55
N LEU A 7 -12.96 17.33 22.02
CA LEU A 7 -11.68 16.62 21.97
C LEU A 7 -11.16 16.46 20.53
N GLY A 8 -12.04 16.09 19.60
CA GLY A 8 -11.70 15.99 18.18
C GLY A 8 -11.26 17.33 17.59
N GLY A 9 -11.94 18.43 17.93
CA GLY A 9 -11.56 19.78 17.53
C GLY A 9 -10.17 20.17 18.04
N ILE A 10 -9.87 19.88 19.32
CA ILE A 10 -8.57 20.12 19.93
C ILE A 10 -7.47 19.32 19.20
N TYR A 11 -7.65 18.01 19.04
CA TYR A 11 -6.65 17.19 18.35
C TYR A 11 -6.46 17.56 16.88
N LEU A 12 -7.54 17.97 16.19
CA LEU A 12 -7.44 18.45 14.81
C LEU A 12 -6.62 19.74 14.72
N ALA A 13 -6.85 20.69 15.63
CA ALA A 13 -6.09 21.93 15.71
C ALA A 13 -4.61 21.66 16.03
N LEU A 14 -4.33 20.81 17.01
CA LEU A 14 -2.97 20.38 17.37
C LEU A 14 -2.27 19.67 16.20
N ALA A 15 -2.97 18.79 15.49
CA ALA A 15 -2.45 18.11 14.32
C ALA A 15 -2.10 19.10 13.19
N CYS A 16 -3.00 20.05 12.88
CA CYS A 16 -2.73 21.10 11.89
C CYS A 16 -1.54 21.97 12.28
N TRP A 17 -1.47 22.38 13.56
CA TRP A 17 -0.35 23.13 14.13
C TRP A 17 0.96 22.36 14.02
N TRP A 18 0.97 21.06 14.30
CA TRP A 18 2.16 20.22 14.21
C TRP A 18 2.60 20.02 12.76
N ILE A 19 1.68 19.69 11.87
CA ILE A 19 1.94 19.48 10.42
C ILE A 19 2.45 20.76 9.77
N SER A 20 1.98 21.94 10.21
CA SER A 20 2.47 23.22 9.69
C SER A 20 3.98 23.42 9.88
N ARG A 21 4.59 22.71 10.84
CA ARG A 21 6.03 22.75 11.15
C ARG A 21 6.86 21.70 10.42
N TRP A 22 6.27 20.83 9.59
CA TRP A 22 6.98 19.74 8.89
C TRP A 22 7.84 20.21 7.70
N LYS A 23 8.74 21.18 7.92
CA LYS A 23 9.60 21.77 6.88
C LYS A 23 10.46 20.72 6.14
N ARG A 24 10.92 19.67 6.83
CA ARG A 24 11.79 18.62 6.26
C ARG A 24 11.06 17.55 5.42
N ILE A 25 9.76 17.36 5.67
CA ILE A 25 8.95 16.31 5.02
C ILE A 25 8.11 16.92 3.89
N ARG A 26 7.81 18.22 3.97
CA ARG A 26 7.08 18.95 2.94
C ARG A 26 7.88 19.05 1.63
N PRO A 27 7.26 18.80 0.46
CA PRO A 27 7.85 19.14 -0.84
C PRO A 27 8.09 20.67 -0.98
N ALA A 28 9.19 21.08 -1.63
CA ALA A 28 9.66 22.48 -1.60
C ALA A 28 8.67 23.54 -2.18
N ASP A 29 7.89 23.14 -3.17
CA ASP A 29 6.91 23.93 -3.93
C ASP A 29 5.47 23.81 -3.37
N LEU A 30 5.30 23.12 -2.24
CA LEU A 30 4.02 23.01 -1.54
C LEU A 30 3.93 24.04 -0.41
N SER A 31 2.92 24.91 -0.45
CA SER A 31 2.70 25.88 0.63
C SER A 31 2.23 25.19 1.91
N THR A 32 2.49 25.79 3.08
CA THR A 32 1.97 25.27 4.37
C THR A 32 0.45 25.21 4.37
N ARG A 33 -0.21 26.20 3.76
CA ARG A 33 -1.69 26.25 3.68
C ARG A 33 -2.22 25.05 2.90
N LEU A 34 -1.63 24.76 1.74
CA LEU A 34 -2.04 23.62 0.93
C LEU A 34 -1.77 22.29 1.65
N LEU A 35 -0.64 22.18 2.37
CA LEU A 35 -0.35 21.00 3.19
C LEU A 35 -1.45 20.75 4.24
N ILE A 36 -1.91 21.81 4.93
CA ILE A 36 -3.01 21.73 5.89
C ILE A 36 -4.32 21.36 5.20
N VAL A 37 -4.64 21.96 4.05
CA VAL A 37 -5.84 21.62 3.27
C VAL A 37 -5.85 20.14 2.86
N LEU A 38 -4.73 19.60 2.39
CA LEU A 38 -4.61 18.18 2.04
C LEU A 38 -4.75 17.27 3.27
N PHE A 39 -4.23 17.68 4.42
CA PHE A 39 -4.41 16.93 5.65
C PHE A 39 -5.89 16.96 6.12
N LEU A 40 -6.54 18.12 6.09
CA LEU A 40 -7.94 18.26 6.45
C LEU A 40 -8.84 17.46 5.50
N SER A 41 -8.57 17.48 4.19
CA SER A 41 -9.31 16.66 3.23
C SER A 41 -9.13 15.16 3.48
N ARG A 42 -7.96 14.74 3.97
CA ARG A 42 -7.71 13.35 4.41
C ARG A 42 -8.60 12.97 5.58
N VAL A 43 -8.64 13.81 6.61
CA VAL A 43 -9.46 13.59 7.81
C VAL A 43 -10.95 13.56 7.44
N ALA A 44 -11.40 14.50 6.61
CA ALA A 44 -12.77 14.54 6.11
C ALA A 44 -13.12 13.25 5.32
N MET A 45 -12.22 12.77 4.46
CA MET A 45 -12.42 11.49 3.78
C MET A 45 -12.43 10.29 4.72
N ALA A 46 -11.59 10.27 5.76
CA ALA A 46 -11.57 9.21 6.76
C ALA A 46 -12.88 9.16 7.56
N TRP A 47 -13.46 10.33 7.89
CA TRP A 47 -14.77 10.44 8.52
C TRP A 47 -15.89 9.99 7.59
N CYS A 48 -15.87 10.43 6.33
CA CYS A 48 -16.82 9.97 5.30
C CYS A 48 -16.75 8.45 5.13
N TYR A 49 -15.54 7.90 5.02
CA TYR A 49 -15.29 6.46 4.97
C TYR A 49 -15.91 5.73 6.16
N GLY A 50 -15.64 6.22 7.37
CA GLY A 50 -16.18 5.68 8.61
C GLY A 50 -17.70 5.68 8.63
N TRP A 51 -18.32 6.81 8.30
CA TRP A 51 -19.77 6.98 8.28
C TRP A 51 -20.45 6.06 7.25
N ILE A 52 -19.96 6.02 6.00
CA ILE A 52 -20.50 5.14 4.95
C ILE A 52 -20.46 3.69 5.42
N HIS A 53 -19.33 3.23 5.93
CA HIS A 53 -19.20 1.82 6.31
C HIS A 53 -19.94 1.47 7.61
N GLN A 54 -20.11 2.43 8.52
CA GLN A 54 -20.96 2.22 9.69
C GLN A 54 -22.43 2.11 9.28
N ARG A 55 -22.88 2.86 8.28
CA ARG A 55 -24.29 2.91 7.88
C ARG A 55 -24.69 1.76 6.97
N TYR A 56 -23.83 1.38 6.01
CA TYR A 56 -24.17 0.45 4.93
C TYR A 56 -23.46 -0.91 5.02
N TYR A 57 -22.44 -1.04 5.87
CA TYR A 57 -21.59 -2.25 5.97
C TYR A 57 -21.39 -2.72 7.43
N THR A 58 -22.41 -2.55 8.27
CA THR A 58 -22.41 -2.97 9.68
C THR A 58 -21.98 -4.42 9.83
N GLY A 59 -20.98 -4.68 10.68
CA GLY A 59 -20.46 -6.03 10.93
C GLY A 59 -19.42 -6.55 9.91
N PHE A 60 -19.39 -5.99 8.69
CA PHE A 60 -18.51 -6.47 7.61
C PHE A 60 -17.28 -5.59 7.36
N ASN A 61 -17.21 -4.39 7.95
CA ASN A 61 -16.05 -3.50 7.76
C ASN A 61 -14.93 -3.75 8.78
N ASP A 62 -13.76 -4.13 8.27
CA ASP A 62 -12.52 -4.29 9.06
C ASP A 62 -12.17 -3.06 9.93
N SER A 63 -12.37 -1.83 9.43
CA SER A 63 -11.96 -0.61 10.15
C SER A 63 -12.68 -0.45 11.50
N TRP A 64 -14.01 -0.65 11.48
CA TRP A 64 -14.83 -0.63 12.69
C TRP A 64 -14.61 -1.88 13.54
N ARG A 65 -14.37 -3.05 12.93
CA ARG A 65 -14.04 -4.27 13.67
C ARG A 65 -12.75 -4.10 14.49
N TYR A 66 -11.69 -3.55 13.90
CA TYR A 66 -10.45 -3.25 14.63
C TYR A 66 -10.69 -2.26 15.76
N PHE A 67 -11.50 -1.24 15.52
CA PHE A 67 -11.86 -0.24 16.52
C PHE A 67 -12.60 -0.86 17.72
N HIS A 68 -13.69 -1.61 17.48
CA HIS A 68 -14.46 -2.23 18.56
C HIS A 68 -13.62 -3.22 19.38
N ARG A 69 -12.81 -4.04 18.70
CA ARG A 69 -11.85 -4.92 19.37
C ARG A 69 -10.82 -4.16 20.19
N ALA A 70 -10.33 -3.02 19.68
CA ALA A 70 -9.42 -2.17 20.43
C ALA A 70 -10.08 -1.52 21.66
N VAL A 71 -11.37 -1.18 21.60
CA VAL A 71 -12.13 -0.69 22.77
C VAL A 71 -12.24 -1.78 23.84
N GLU A 72 -12.52 -3.02 23.44
CA GLU A 72 -12.49 -4.18 24.35
C GLU A 72 -11.12 -4.31 25.03
N LEU A 73 -10.02 -4.21 24.29
CA LEU A 73 -8.67 -4.28 24.85
C LEU A 73 -8.36 -3.15 25.84
N VAL A 74 -8.79 -1.92 25.57
CA VAL A 74 -8.65 -0.81 26.54
C VAL A 74 -9.47 -1.09 27.81
N SER A 75 -10.65 -1.69 27.68
CA SER A 75 -11.46 -2.07 28.84
C SER A 75 -10.79 -3.17 29.68
N TRP A 76 -10.02 -4.06 29.07
CA TRP A 76 -9.21 -5.06 29.77
C TRP A 76 -8.00 -4.41 30.43
N TRP A 77 -7.32 -3.48 29.77
CA TRP A 77 -6.23 -2.71 30.37
C TRP A 77 -6.62 -2.08 31.72
N HIS A 78 -7.83 -1.50 31.80
CA HIS A 78 -8.32 -0.88 33.02
C HIS A 78 -8.82 -1.85 34.09
N ARG A 79 -9.35 -3.02 33.71
CA ARG A 79 -10.00 -3.98 34.64
C ARG A 79 -9.10 -5.14 35.06
N ASP A 80 -8.26 -5.62 34.15
CA ASP A 80 -7.40 -6.79 34.30
C ASP A 80 -6.16 -6.67 33.39
N SER A 81 -5.18 -5.88 33.87
CA SER A 81 -3.92 -5.66 33.14
C SER A 81 -3.08 -6.94 33.01
N GLN A 82 -3.22 -7.89 33.95
CA GLN A 82 -2.55 -9.18 33.89
C GLN A 82 -3.13 -10.05 32.77
N GLY A 83 -4.46 -10.17 32.67
CA GLY A 83 -5.12 -10.89 31.59
C GLY A 83 -4.80 -10.33 30.21
N LEU A 84 -4.72 -9.00 30.07
CA LEU A 84 -4.27 -8.38 28.82
C LEU A 84 -2.81 -8.74 28.47
N SER A 85 -1.92 -8.74 29.46
CA SER A 85 -0.52 -9.12 29.25
C SER A 85 -0.38 -10.58 28.83
N GLN A 86 -1.16 -11.48 29.42
CA GLN A 86 -1.22 -12.90 29.04
C GLN A 86 -1.79 -13.06 27.64
N TYR A 87 -2.84 -12.32 27.29
CA TYR A 87 -3.41 -12.33 25.94
C TYR A 87 -2.36 -11.93 24.89
N ILE A 88 -1.63 -10.84 25.14
CA ILE A 88 -0.56 -10.38 24.23
C ILE A 88 0.56 -11.41 24.14
N ARG A 89 1.03 -11.95 25.28
CA ARG A 89 2.07 -12.99 25.33
C ARG A 89 1.66 -14.23 24.56
N MET A 90 0.47 -14.76 24.82
CA MET A 90 -0.06 -15.91 24.08
C MET A 90 0.00 -15.63 22.58
N ARG A 91 -0.50 -14.48 22.10
CA ARG A 91 -0.46 -14.15 20.66
C ARG A 91 0.96 -14.02 20.10
N LEU A 92 1.93 -13.58 20.90
CA LEU A 92 3.34 -13.56 20.53
C LEU A 92 3.95 -14.97 20.53
N ASP A 93 3.56 -15.86 21.44
CA ASP A 93 4.01 -17.24 21.44
C ASP A 93 3.52 -17.97 20.18
N TYR A 94 2.31 -17.67 19.70
CA TYR A 94 1.80 -18.16 18.41
C TYR A 94 2.67 -17.74 17.19
N LEU A 95 3.49 -16.69 17.29
CA LEU A 95 4.48 -16.31 16.25
C LEU A 95 5.50 -17.44 16.02
N LEU A 96 5.91 -18.12 17.10
CA LEU A 96 7.05 -19.05 17.09
C LEU A 96 6.68 -20.44 16.58
N TYR A 97 5.41 -20.84 16.68
CA TYR A 97 4.98 -22.23 16.47
C TYR A 97 4.16 -22.49 15.19
N HIS A 98 3.82 -21.48 14.40
CA HIS A 98 2.92 -21.65 13.24
C HIS A 98 3.60 -21.37 11.89
N ASP A 99 3.21 -22.17 10.89
CA ASP A 99 3.71 -22.11 9.52
C ASP A 99 3.53 -20.71 8.90
N PHE A 100 4.61 -20.19 8.31
CA PHE A 100 4.65 -18.90 7.61
C PHE A 100 3.70 -18.86 6.41
N PHE A 101 3.53 -19.99 5.73
CA PHE A 101 2.69 -20.10 4.53
C PHE A 101 1.27 -20.60 4.82
N GLY A 102 1.01 -21.06 6.05
CA GLY A 102 -0.27 -21.64 6.42
C GLY A 102 -1.46 -20.70 6.19
N VAL A 103 -2.53 -21.28 5.63
CA VAL A 103 -3.72 -20.55 5.16
C VAL A 103 -4.79 -20.40 6.24
N TYR A 104 -4.76 -21.23 7.28
CA TYR A 104 -5.78 -21.26 8.34
C TYR A 104 -5.13 -21.13 9.72
N HIS A 105 -5.73 -20.29 10.57
CA HIS A 105 -5.39 -20.14 11.99
C HIS A 105 -3.91 -19.88 12.31
N THR A 106 -3.15 -19.30 11.38
CA THR A 106 -1.75 -18.95 11.62
C THR A 106 -1.60 -17.51 12.13
N PHE A 107 -0.57 -17.27 12.94
CA PHE A 107 -0.18 -15.91 13.34
C PHE A 107 0.04 -15.02 12.10
N TRP A 108 0.79 -15.52 11.12
CA TRP A 108 1.20 -14.77 9.93
C TRP A 108 0.04 -14.34 9.03
N GLN A 109 -1.07 -15.08 9.04
CA GLN A 109 -2.31 -14.66 8.38
C GLN A 109 -2.98 -13.48 9.10
N SER A 110 -2.90 -13.42 10.43
CA SER A 110 -3.63 -12.47 11.27
C SER A 110 -2.77 -11.31 11.80
N SER A 111 -1.45 -11.34 11.60
CA SER A 111 -0.48 -10.36 12.07
C SER A 111 -0.93 -8.92 11.79
N GLY A 112 -1.36 -8.65 10.55
CA GLY A 112 -1.82 -7.31 10.18
C GLY A 112 -3.09 -6.88 10.90
N ASN A 113 -3.98 -7.82 11.29
CA ASN A 113 -5.15 -7.49 12.10
C ASN A 113 -4.71 -7.09 13.52
N TYR A 114 -3.75 -7.82 14.10
CA TYR A 114 -3.22 -7.51 15.42
C TYR A 114 -2.51 -6.16 15.47
N VAL A 115 -1.70 -5.83 14.46
CA VAL A 115 -1.08 -4.50 14.34
C VAL A 115 -2.14 -3.40 14.34
N MET A 116 -3.22 -3.57 13.56
CA MET A 116 -4.30 -2.58 13.51
C MET A 116 -5.04 -2.47 14.85
N MET A 117 -5.32 -3.59 15.51
CA MET A 117 -5.98 -3.60 16.83
C MET A 117 -5.13 -2.91 17.90
N LEU A 118 -3.84 -3.24 17.98
CA LEU A 118 -2.92 -2.63 18.96
C LEU A 118 -2.70 -1.14 18.70
N LEU A 119 -2.60 -0.74 17.43
CA LEU A 119 -2.50 0.67 17.05
C LEU A 119 -3.76 1.44 17.46
N GLN A 120 -4.95 0.88 17.20
CA GLN A 120 -6.21 1.51 17.60
C GLN A 120 -6.40 1.50 19.12
N MET A 121 -5.87 0.50 19.84
CA MET A 121 -5.88 0.47 21.31
C MET A 121 -5.09 1.67 21.85
N LEU A 122 -3.88 1.91 21.31
CA LEU A 122 -3.07 3.08 21.67
C LEU A 122 -3.84 4.39 21.40
N PHE A 123 -4.52 4.50 20.25
CA PHE A 123 -5.34 5.68 19.94
C PHE A 123 -6.53 5.84 20.89
N ASN A 124 -7.19 4.75 21.25
CA ASN A 124 -8.36 4.75 22.15
C ASN A 124 -8.04 5.28 23.54
N ILE A 125 -6.81 5.10 24.04
CA ILE A 125 -6.35 5.67 25.32
C ILE A 125 -6.45 7.20 25.29
N PHE A 126 -6.08 7.84 24.18
CA PHE A 126 -6.09 9.31 24.06
C PHE A 126 -7.41 9.85 23.51
N SER A 127 -8.13 9.08 22.70
CA SER A 127 -9.39 9.52 22.10
C SER A 127 -10.60 9.29 22.99
N GLY A 128 -10.42 8.60 24.13
CA GLY A 128 -11.51 8.11 24.96
C GLY A 128 -12.43 7.16 24.20
N SER A 129 -11.83 6.28 23.39
CA SER A 129 -12.56 5.34 22.52
C SER A 129 -13.50 6.04 21.52
N SER A 130 -13.00 7.04 20.80
CA SER A 130 -13.74 7.71 19.72
C SER A 130 -13.14 7.39 18.35
N TYR A 131 -13.91 6.70 17.50
CA TYR A 131 -13.48 6.30 16.15
C TYR A 131 -13.05 7.48 15.29
N TYR A 132 -13.85 8.56 15.29
CA TYR A 132 -13.58 9.74 14.46
C TYR A 132 -12.35 10.52 14.93
N VAL A 133 -12.04 10.49 16.22
CA VAL A 133 -10.79 11.07 16.74
C VAL A 133 -9.60 10.16 16.38
N ASN A 134 -9.76 8.83 16.44
CA ASN A 134 -8.74 7.90 15.95
C ASN A 134 -8.44 8.12 14.46
N CYS A 135 -9.42 8.48 13.63
CA CYS A 135 -9.17 8.85 12.23
C CYS A 135 -8.20 10.02 12.08
N ILE A 136 -8.19 10.98 13.02
CA ILE A 136 -7.23 12.09 13.02
C ILE A 136 -5.82 11.54 13.28
N PHE A 137 -5.65 10.74 14.34
CA PHE A 137 -4.35 10.14 14.68
C PHE A 137 -3.81 9.24 13.57
N PHE A 138 -4.67 8.41 13.00
CA PHE A 138 -4.31 7.55 11.88
C PHE A 138 -3.93 8.36 10.64
N SER A 139 -4.62 9.48 10.38
CA SER A 139 -4.27 10.40 9.31
C SER A 139 -2.90 11.03 9.55
N VAL A 140 -2.60 11.48 10.76
CA VAL A 140 -1.28 12.04 11.13
C VAL A 140 -0.18 11.00 10.91
N LEU A 141 -0.41 9.75 11.32
CA LEU A 141 0.56 8.66 11.18
C LEU A 141 0.88 8.33 9.71
N THR A 142 -0.14 8.31 8.85
CA THR A 142 -0.02 7.83 7.46
C THR A 142 0.29 8.93 6.45
N PHE A 143 -0.04 10.19 6.75
CA PHE A 143 0.20 11.33 5.86
C PHE A 143 1.68 11.54 5.47
N PRO A 144 2.70 11.31 6.33
CA PRO A 144 4.10 11.36 5.94
C PRO A 144 4.44 10.47 4.74
N GLY A 145 3.77 9.32 4.57
CA GLY A 145 3.99 8.41 3.44
C GLY A 145 3.75 9.10 2.11
N TRP A 146 2.62 9.82 2.01
CA TRP A 146 2.26 10.61 0.84
C TRP A 146 3.32 11.66 0.49
N LEU A 147 3.77 12.42 1.50
CA LEU A 147 4.76 13.47 1.30
C LEU A 147 6.11 12.91 0.85
N ARG A 148 6.55 11.79 1.43
CA ARG A 148 7.80 11.11 1.05
C ARG A 148 7.72 10.49 -0.34
N TYR A 149 6.59 9.89 -0.70
CA TYR A 149 6.36 9.41 -2.05
C TYR A 149 6.41 10.56 -3.07
N MET A 150 5.72 11.68 -2.81
CA MET A 150 5.79 12.86 -3.66
C MET A 150 7.24 13.33 -3.83
N GLN A 151 8.00 13.48 -2.74
CA GLN A 151 9.41 13.89 -2.81
C GLN A 151 10.24 12.93 -3.68
N LEU A 152 10.10 11.63 -3.47
CA LEU A 152 10.82 10.60 -4.23
C LEU A 152 10.43 10.61 -5.71
N TYR A 153 9.14 10.66 -6.01
CA TYR A 153 8.65 10.66 -7.38
C TYR A 153 9.11 11.89 -8.16
N ARG A 154 9.18 13.05 -7.50
CA ARG A 154 9.69 14.28 -8.14
C ARG A 154 11.15 14.13 -8.55
N VAL A 155 12.00 13.58 -7.68
CA VAL A 155 13.43 13.43 -7.98
C VAL A 155 13.65 12.35 -9.05
N THR A 156 12.89 11.26 -9.01
CA THR A 156 13.07 10.11 -9.91
C THR A 156 12.38 10.26 -11.27
N ALA A 157 11.24 10.96 -11.33
CA ALA A 157 10.44 11.15 -12.55
C ALA A 157 10.48 12.59 -13.09
N GLY A 158 11.01 13.57 -12.34
CA GLY A 158 11.02 14.98 -12.75
C GLY A 158 9.63 15.63 -12.77
N MET A 159 8.70 15.17 -11.94
CA MET A 159 7.36 15.76 -11.80
C MET A 159 7.39 16.95 -10.82
N SER A 160 6.46 17.91 -10.95
CA SER A 160 6.27 18.99 -9.95
C SER A 160 5.38 18.51 -8.79
N ALA A 161 5.46 19.12 -7.60
CA ALA A 161 4.54 18.73 -6.51
C ALA A 161 3.10 19.12 -6.80
N ARG A 162 2.88 20.21 -7.55
CA ARG A 162 1.54 20.59 -8.02
C ARG A 162 0.91 19.49 -8.88
N ALA A 163 1.70 18.90 -9.78
CA ALA A 163 1.26 17.77 -10.59
C ALA A 163 0.94 16.52 -9.74
N SER A 164 1.72 16.25 -8.69
CA SER A 164 1.41 15.15 -7.76
C SER A 164 0.16 15.37 -6.90
N LEU A 165 -0.40 16.59 -6.88
CA LEU A 165 -1.70 16.83 -6.23
C LEU A 165 -2.81 16.03 -6.90
N LEU A 166 -2.64 15.67 -8.19
CA LEU A 166 -3.62 14.87 -8.91
C LEU A 166 -3.91 13.52 -8.22
N TRP A 167 -2.95 12.91 -7.50
CA TRP A 167 -3.23 11.70 -6.71
C TRP A 167 -4.23 11.91 -5.58
N PHE A 168 -4.27 13.10 -4.98
CA PHE A 168 -5.23 13.46 -3.92
C PHE A 168 -6.62 13.73 -4.49
N HIS A 169 -6.71 13.94 -5.80
CA HIS A 169 -7.96 14.11 -6.54
C HIS A 169 -8.45 12.83 -7.20
N LEU A 170 -7.74 11.71 -7.08
CA LEU A 170 -8.23 10.40 -7.51
C LEU A 170 -9.12 9.83 -6.39
N PRO A 171 -10.46 9.94 -6.51
CA PRO A 171 -11.36 9.73 -5.38
C PRO A 171 -11.26 8.32 -4.82
N GLY A 172 -11.10 7.28 -5.65
CA GLY A 172 -10.96 5.91 -5.17
C GLY A 172 -9.69 5.72 -4.34
N ILE A 173 -8.55 6.18 -4.83
CA ILE A 173 -7.28 6.10 -4.11
C ILE A 173 -7.38 6.89 -2.80
N TRP A 174 -7.75 8.17 -2.87
CA TRP A 174 -7.78 9.02 -1.69
C TRP A 174 -8.76 8.51 -0.63
N PHE A 175 -9.92 8.01 -1.04
CA PHE A 175 -10.92 7.40 -0.17
C PHE A 175 -10.40 6.12 0.50
N TRP A 176 -9.93 5.13 -0.26
CA TRP A 176 -9.50 3.83 0.30
C TRP A 176 -8.28 3.96 1.20
N PHE A 177 -7.39 4.90 0.90
CA PHE A 177 -6.23 5.19 1.74
C PHE A 177 -6.54 6.04 2.97
N SER A 178 -7.73 6.63 3.10
CA SER A 178 -8.11 7.47 4.25
C SER A 178 -8.63 6.66 5.45
N GLY A 179 -9.28 5.52 5.20
CA GLY A 179 -9.80 4.64 6.24
C GLY A 179 -8.70 3.99 7.09
N MET A 180 -9.02 3.58 8.32
CA MET A 180 -8.09 2.93 9.25
C MET A 180 -7.85 1.46 8.85
N HIS A 181 -7.14 1.27 7.74
CA HIS A 181 -6.81 -0.02 7.14
C HIS A 181 -5.30 -0.24 7.03
N LYS A 182 -4.93 -1.52 6.97
CA LYS A 182 -3.55 -1.97 6.74
C LYS A 182 -2.94 -1.37 5.47
N ASP A 183 -3.76 -1.17 4.43
CA ASP A 183 -3.28 -0.67 3.13
C ASP A 183 -2.66 0.73 3.25
N ALA A 184 -3.18 1.61 4.11
CA ALA A 184 -2.62 2.94 4.31
C ALA A 184 -1.29 2.92 5.07
N LEU A 185 -1.15 2.04 6.07
CA LEU A 185 0.14 1.81 6.72
C LEU A 185 1.14 1.15 5.78
N LEU A 186 0.69 0.22 4.94
CA LEU A 186 1.51 -0.44 3.94
C LEU A 186 2.04 0.58 2.92
N PHE A 187 1.20 1.51 2.48
CA PHE A 187 1.63 2.61 1.62
C PHE A 187 2.66 3.52 2.30
N LEU A 188 2.49 3.83 3.59
CA LEU A 188 3.50 4.53 4.38
C LEU A 188 4.83 3.76 4.37
N CYS A 189 4.81 2.45 4.67
CA CYS A 189 6.02 1.62 4.68
C CYS A 189 6.69 1.58 3.30
N LEU A 190 5.95 1.38 2.20
CA LEU A 190 6.51 1.37 0.85
C LEU A 190 7.10 2.73 0.46
N SER A 191 6.46 3.83 0.87
CA SER A 191 6.94 5.19 0.60
C SER A 191 8.21 5.52 1.38
N LEU A 192 8.29 5.10 2.64
CA LEU A 192 9.50 5.24 3.47
C LEU A 192 10.63 4.35 2.97
N LEU A 193 10.35 3.09 2.64
CA LEU A 193 11.30 2.17 2.03
C LEU A 193 11.91 2.79 0.77
N GLY A 194 11.07 3.28 -0.15
CA GLY A 194 11.52 3.96 -1.36
C GLY A 194 12.37 5.19 -1.06
N TYR A 195 11.87 6.10 -0.23
CA TYR A 195 12.53 7.37 0.04
C TYR A 195 13.90 7.17 0.69
N HIS A 196 13.98 6.35 1.74
CA HIS A 196 15.22 6.10 2.46
C HIS A 196 16.21 5.25 1.64
N THR A 197 15.73 4.31 0.82
CA THR A 197 16.59 3.59 -0.14
C THR A 197 17.23 4.55 -1.14
N HIS A 198 16.45 5.47 -1.72
CA HIS A 198 16.97 6.47 -2.64
C HIS A 198 17.97 7.43 -1.96
N GLN A 199 17.68 7.89 -0.75
CA GLN A 199 18.58 8.75 0.02
C GLN A 199 19.93 8.07 0.27
N LEU A 200 19.90 6.77 0.61
CA LEU A 200 21.08 5.98 0.86
C LEU A 200 21.92 5.76 -0.41
N LEU A 201 21.28 5.43 -1.53
CA LEU A 201 21.97 5.00 -2.76
C LEU A 201 22.42 6.16 -3.66
N GLU A 202 21.61 7.22 -3.80
CA GLU A 202 21.83 8.23 -4.84
C GLU A 202 22.32 9.58 -4.29
N LYS A 203 21.86 9.97 -3.09
CA LYS A 203 22.39 11.16 -2.40
C LYS A 203 23.62 10.87 -1.56
N GLY A 204 23.87 9.61 -1.21
CA GLY A 204 25.12 9.20 -0.56
C GLY A 204 26.33 9.26 -1.50
N PHE A 205 26.17 9.10 -2.81
CA PHE A 205 27.29 8.88 -3.74
C PHE A 205 27.60 10.03 -4.70
N THR A 206 26.87 11.14 -4.65
CA THR A 206 27.08 12.28 -5.55
C THR A 206 27.85 13.41 -4.86
N SER A 207 29.17 13.42 -5.11
CA SER A 207 30.16 14.52 -5.03
C SER A 207 30.24 15.42 -3.78
N SER A 208 31.43 15.40 -3.16
CA SER A 208 31.97 16.29 -2.12
C SER A 208 31.49 16.11 -0.67
N VAL A 209 30.38 15.44 -0.38
CA VAL A 209 30.04 15.02 0.99
C VAL A 209 30.15 13.51 1.02
N LYS A 210 31.12 12.97 1.77
CA LYS A 210 31.31 11.52 1.95
C LYS A 210 29.94 10.86 2.16
N ALA A 211 29.71 9.73 1.50
CA ALA A 211 28.58 8.82 1.69
C ALA A 211 28.48 8.39 3.16
N THR A 212 28.03 9.27 4.05
CA THR A 212 27.81 8.90 5.43
C THR A 212 26.51 8.13 5.42
N PHE A 213 26.62 6.81 5.49
CA PHE A 213 25.52 5.94 5.86
C PHE A 213 24.88 6.57 7.10
N ARG A 214 23.69 7.16 6.94
CA ARG A 214 22.95 7.66 8.09
C ARG A 214 22.28 6.44 8.67
N LEU A 215 22.68 6.06 9.89
CA LEU A 215 22.08 4.96 10.63
C LEU A 215 20.55 5.07 10.65
N SER A 216 20.02 6.29 10.66
CA SER A 216 18.59 6.57 10.54
C SER A 216 17.95 6.07 9.25
N ASP A 217 18.59 6.18 8.08
CA ASP A 217 18.05 5.66 6.81
C ASP A 217 17.96 4.13 6.83
N GLY A 218 18.97 3.46 7.38
CA GLY A 218 18.97 2.00 7.59
C GLY A 218 17.86 1.54 8.55
N ILE A 219 17.67 2.26 9.66
CA ILE A 219 16.57 2.00 10.62
C ILE A 219 15.21 2.13 9.92
N TRP A 220 14.98 3.19 9.14
CA TRP A 220 13.71 3.37 8.43
C TRP A 220 13.45 2.30 7.38
N ILE A 221 14.49 1.84 6.67
CA ILE A 221 14.38 0.71 5.74
C ILE A 221 13.98 -0.56 6.51
N LEU A 222 14.67 -0.88 7.60
CA LEU A 222 14.36 -2.06 8.42
C LEU A 222 12.94 -2.00 8.99
N LEU A 223 12.54 -0.88 9.59
CA LEU A 223 11.18 -0.67 10.10
C LEU A 223 10.13 -0.80 8.99
N SER A 224 10.44 -0.34 7.77
CA SER A 224 9.52 -0.48 6.63
C SER A 224 9.38 -1.93 6.18
N LEU A 225 10.47 -2.70 6.14
CA LEU A 225 10.43 -4.13 5.80
C LEU A 225 9.68 -4.94 6.86
N ILE A 226 9.94 -4.67 8.15
CA ILE A 226 9.18 -5.27 9.26
C ILE A 226 7.70 -4.87 9.19
N GLY A 227 7.40 -3.60 8.91
CA GLY A 227 6.04 -3.13 8.72
C GLY A 227 5.32 -3.87 7.58
N ILE A 228 5.96 -4.03 6.42
CA ILE A 228 5.41 -4.80 5.29
C ILE A 228 5.18 -6.25 5.69
N LEU A 229 6.16 -6.89 6.37
CA LEU A 229 6.05 -8.26 6.87
C LEU A 229 4.83 -8.46 7.78
N LEU A 230 4.67 -7.57 8.75
CA LEU A 230 3.60 -7.67 9.74
C LEU A 230 2.23 -7.28 9.16
N LEU A 231 2.17 -6.38 8.18
CA LEU A 231 0.90 -5.95 7.59
C LEU A 231 0.40 -6.91 6.50
N LYS A 232 1.30 -7.34 5.61
CA LYS A 232 1.04 -8.29 4.51
C LYS A 232 2.31 -9.09 4.21
N ASN A 233 2.53 -10.17 4.95
CA ASN A 233 3.69 -11.06 4.82
C ASN A 233 3.95 -11.52 3.38
N PHE A 234 2.91 -11.92 2.63
CA PHE A 234 3.04 -12.35 1.23
C PHE A 234 3.53 -11.22 0.32
N LEU A 235 3.24 -9.96 0.65
CA LEU A 235 3.68 -8.81 -0.15
C LEU A 235 5.17 -8.56 0.02
N LEU A 236 5.75 -8.88 1.18
CA LEU A 236 7.21 -8.80 1.38
C LEU A 236 7.94 -9.71 0.38
N LEU A 237 7.42 -10.91 0.13
CA LEU A 237 7.99 -11.84 -0.85
C LEU A 237 8.00 -11.27 -2.27
N LEU A 238 7.10 -10.32 -2.57
CA LEU A 238 7.10 -9.59 -3.83
C LEU A 238 8.08 -8.42 -3.76
N VAL A 239 7.99 -7.63 -2.69
CA VAL A 239 8.80 -6.42 -2.52
C VAL A 239 10.30 -6.74 -2.52
N LEU A 240 10.75 -7.79 -1.82
CA LEU A 240 12.17 -8.11 -1.66
C LEU A 240 12.93 -8.30 -2.97
N PRO A 241 12.57 -9.23 -3.89
CA PRO A 241 13.34 -9.43 -5.11
C PRO A 241 13.40 -8.18 -5.99
N ALA A 242 12.31 -7.44 -6.11
CA ALA A 242 12.28 -6.23 -6.91
C ALA A 242 13.00 -5.04 -6.24
N TRP A 243 12.93 -4.91 -4.91
CA TRP A 243 13.68 -3.92 -4.16
C TRP A 243 15.18 -4.20 -4.22
N LEU A 244 15.60 -5.44 -4.03
CA LEU A 244 17.00 -5.86 -4.18
C LEU A 244 17.48 -5.66 -5.61
N ALA A 245 16.66 -5.97 -6.62
CA ALA A 245 16.99 -5.67 -8.01
C ALA A 245 17.23 -4.18 -8.25
N TRP A 246 16.41 -3.31 -7.65
CA TRP A 246 16.63 -1.87 -7.69
C TRP A 246 17.95 -1.48 -7.02
N VAL A 247 18.20 -1.93 -5.80
CA VAL A 247 19.45 -1.65 -5.06
C VAL A 247 20.68 -2.11 -5.87
N CYS A 248 20.68 -3.35 -6.35
CA CYS A 248 21.75 -3.91 -7.17
C CYS A 248 21.93 -3.13 -8.48
N SER A 249 20.85 -2.73 -9.15
CA SER A 249 20.95 -1.97 -10.40
C SER A 249 21.69 -0.64 -10.23
N ILE A 250 21.43 0.10 -9.15
CA ILE A 250 22.12 1.35 -8.86
C ILE A 250 23.56 1.08 -8.43
N TYR A 251 23.76 0.12 -7.51
CA TYR A 251 25.09 -0.22 -7.02
C TYR A 251 26.04 -0.65 -8.15
N LEU A 252 25.59 -1.54 -9.04
CA LEU A 252 26.37 -2.01 -10.17
C LEU A 252 26.66 -0.88 -11.17
N ASN A 253 25.66 -0.03 -11.47
CA ASN A 253 25.83 1.11 -12.38
C ASN A 253 26.81 2.18 -11.83
N ASN A 254 26.94 2.29 -10.51
CA ASN A 254 27.86 3.22 -9.85
C ASN A 254 29.26 2.63 -9.71
N LYS A 255 29.38 1.35 -9.33
CA LYS A 255 30.66 0.68 -9.10
C LYS A 255 31.41 0.35 -10.38
N TRP A 256 30.70 0.03 -11.47
CA TRP A 256 31.33 -0.43 -12.71
C TRP A 256 30.96 0.48 -13.89
N PRO A 257 31.82 1.46 -14.25
CA PRO A 257 31.53 2.43 -15.30
C PRO A 257 31.26 1.81 -16.69
N TYR A 258 31.86 0.66 -17.00
CA TYR A 258 31.62 -0.02 -18.27
C TYR A 258 30.15 -0.49 -18.42
N LEU A 259 29.50 -0.90 -17.32
CA LEU A 259 28.09 -1.28 -17.32
C LEU A 259 27.19 -0.07 -17.59
N ARG A 260 27.61 1.14 -17.19
CA ARG A 260 26.89 2.38 -17.47
C ARG A 260 26.90 2.73 -18.96
N GLN A 261 27.98 2.44 -19.66
CA GLN A 261 28.10 2.68 -21.10
C GLN A 261 27.29 1.67 -21.92
N ARG A 262 27.22 0.41 -21.46
CA ARG A 262 26.58 -0.69 -22.20
C ARG A 262 25.09 -0.88 -21.87
N PHE A 263 24.69 -0.63 -20.62
CA PHE A 263 23.33 -0.87 -20.14
C PHE A 263 22.78 0.35 -19.40
N THR A 264 21.53 0.70 -19.72
CA THR A 264 20.79 1.67 -18.90
C THR A 264 20.46 1.05 -17.54
N ARG A 265 20.19 1.90 -16.54
CA ARG A 265 19.78 1.44 -15.20
C ARG A 265 18.53 0.56 -15.22
N GLY A 266 17.61 0.79 -16.17
CA GLY A 266 16.41 -0.04 -16.34
C GLY A 266 16.71 -1.46 -16.84
N TRP A 267 17.66 -1.63 -17.76
CA TRP A 267 18.13 -2.95 -18.17
C TRP A 267 18.81 -3.70 -17.03
N LEU A 268 19.67 -3.01 -16.26
CA LEU A 268 20.31 -3.60 -15.09
C LEU A 268 19.27 -4.04 -14.05
N PHE A 269 18.22 -3.25 -13.82
CA PHE A 269 17.09 -3.65 -12.97
C PHE A 269 16.45 -4.96 -13.46
N ALA A 270 16.14 -5.06 -14.77
CA ALA A 270 15.52 -6.25 -15.34
C ALA A 270 16.42 -7.50 -15.19
N TYR A 271 17.73 -7.38 -15.43
CA TYR A 271 18.67 -8.48 -15.22
C TYR A 271 18.80 -8.88 -13.75
N CYS A 272 18.92 -7.92 -12.83
CA CYS A 272 18.97 -8.22 -11.40
C CYS A 272 17.67 -8.88 -10.92
N LEU A 273 16.52 -8.41 -11.41
CA LEU A 273 15.22 -9.00 -11.09
C LEU A 273 15.13 -10.45 -11.61
N ALA A 274 15.54 -10.70 -12.85
CA ALA A 274 15.58 -12.06 -13.40
C ALA A 274 16.50 -12.97 -12.57
N GLY A 275 17.67 -12.49 -12.17
CA GLY A 275 18.58 -13.22 -11.27
C GLY A 275 17.92 -13.57 -9.93
N TRP A 276 17.26 -12.61 -9.28
CA TRP A 276 16.54 -12.86 -8.02
C TRP A 276 15.36 -13.83 -8.18
N LEU A 277 14.66 -13.79 -9.31
CA LEU A 277 13.58 -14.75 -9.60
C LEU A 277 14.14 -16.16 -9.82
N VAL A 278 15.27 -16.31 -10.50
CA VAL A 278 15.95 -17.61 -10.67
C VAL A 278 16.40 -18.15 -9.31
N ILE A 279 17.02 -17.32 -8.46
CA ILE A 279 17.35 -17.71 -7.07
C ILE A 279 16.08 -18.17 -6.33
N GLY A 280 14.98 -17.43 -6.45
CA GLY A 280 13.70 -17.81 -5.87
C GLY A 280 13.20 -19.17 -6.35
N LEU A 281 13.30 -19.47 -7.65
CA LEU A 281 12.94 -20.77 -8.21
C LEU A 281 13.82 -21.90 -7.68
N VAL A 282 15.13 -21.66 -7.56
CA VAL A 282 16.06 -22.62 -6.94
C VAL A 282 15.67 -22.87 -5.49
N LEU A 283 15.37 -21.84 -4.70
CA LEU A 283 14.94 -22.00 -3.31
C LEU A 283 13.61 -22.78 -3.21
N ILE A 284 12.65 -22.48 -4.08
CA ILE A 284 11.38 -23.22 -4.15
C ILE A 284 11.63 -24.70 -4.40
N TRP A 285 12.52 -25.03 -5.33
CA TRP A 285 12.86 -26.41 -5.66
C TRP A 285 13.63 -27.10 -4.52
N THR A 286 14.68 -26.47 -4.00
CA THR A 286 15.53 -27.00 -2.92
C THR A 286 14.75 -27.28 -1.64
N PHE A 287 13.86 -26.36 -1.25
CA PHE A 287 13.04 -26.50 -0.04
C PHE A 287 11.67 -27.16 -0.30
N ARG A 288 11.43 -27.65 -1.53
CA ARG A 288 10.17 -28.30 -1.93
C ARG A 288 8.93 -27.47 -1.55
N LEU A 289 9.00 -26.17 -1.80
CA LEU A 289 7.89 -25.25 -1.52
C LEU A 289 6.82 -25.38 -2.62
N HIS A 290 5.56 -25.26 -2.24
CA HIS A 290 4.41 -25.34 -3.16
C HIS A 290 3.63 -24.01 -3.24
N PRO A 291 4.25 -22.91 -3.74
CA PRO A 291 3.63 -21.58 -3.70
C PRO A 291 2.32 -21.49 -4.50
N LEU A 292 2.19 -22.25 -5.59
CA LEU A 292 0.97 -22.28 -6.40
C LEU A 292 -0.21 -22.94 -5.67
N GLN A 293 0.07 -23.96 -4.86
CA GLN A 293 -0.93 -24.57 -4.00
C GLN A 293 -1.42 -23.55 -2.94
N VAL A 294 -0.50 -22.79 -2.33
CA VAL A 294 -0.87 -21.73 -1.38
C VAL A 294 -1.78 -20.70 -2.06
N VAL A 295 -1.53 -20.31 -3.31
CA VAL A 295 -2.41 -19.40 -4.05
C VAL A 295 -3.81 -20.01 -4.26
N ALA A 296 -3.90 -21.29 -4.64
CA ALA A 296 -5.18 -21.98 -4.82
C ALA A 296 -5.95 -22.12 -3.49
N GLU A 297 -5.27 -22.50 -2.41
CA GLU A 297 -5.87 -22.59 -1.08
C GLU A 297 -6.35 -21.22 -0.56
N ARG A 298 -5.57 -20.16 -0.80
CA ARG A 298 -5.96 -18.78 -0.46
C ARG A 298 -7.21 -18.34 -1.22
N GLN A 299 -7.33 -18.69 -2.50
CA GLN A 299 -8.54 -18.43 -3.28
C GLN A 299 -9.76 -19.09 -2.64
N GLN A 300 -9.65 -20.38 -2.30
CA GLN A 300 -10.74 -21.12 -1.66
C GLN A 300 -11.09 -20.55 -0.29
N ALA A 301 -10.09 -20.17 0.52
CA ALA A 301 -10.32 -19.54 1.81
C ALA A 301 -11.06 -18.20 1.66
N PHE A 302 -10.68 -17.35 0.71
CA PHE A 302 -11.40 -16.09 0.44
C PHE A 302 -12.84 -16.31 -0.02
N TYR A 303 -13.07 -17.32 -0.85
CA TYR A 303 -14.41 -17.69 -1.30
C TYR A 303 -15.28 -18.16 -0.12
N ARG A 304 -14.78 -19.09 0.71
CA ARG A 304 -15.47 -19.58 1.91
C ARG A 304 -15.84 -18.46 2.86
N VAL A 305 -14.88 -17.59 3.19
CA VAL A 305 -15.12 -16.43 4.06
C VAL A 305 -16.21 -15.52 3.47
N GLY A 306 -16.22 -15.31 2.16
CA GLY A 306 -17.26 -14.54 1.49
C GLY A 306 -18.64 -15.15 1.65
N VAL A 307 -18.76 -16.47 1.50
CA VAL A 307 -20.01 -17.22 1.64
C VAL A 307 -20.48 -17.27 3.10
N GLU A 308 -19.59 -17.60 4.04
CA GLU A 308 -19.86 -17.67 5.49
C GLU A 308 -20.32 -16.33 6.07
N LEU A 309 -19.71 -15.23 5.61
CA LEU A 309 -20.11 -13.88 5.99
C LEU A 309 -21.36 -13.40 5.22
N GLY A 310 -21.92 -14.17 4.29
CA GLY A 310 -23.07 -13.74 3.50
C GLY A 310 -22.79 -12.48 2.68
N ALA A 311 -21.55 -12.30 2.21
CA ALA A 311 -21.18 -11.11 1.45
C ALA A 311 -21.98 -11.06 0.13
N HIS A 312 -22.70 -9.97 -0.11
CA HIS A 312 -23.52 -9.80 -1.32
C HIS A 312 -22.72 -9.77 -2.64
N SER A 313 -21.38 -9.75 -2.57
CA SER A 313 -20.47 -9.55 -3.70
C SER A 313 -19.43 -10.65 -3.89
N VAL A 314 -19.79 -11.88 -3.51
CA VAL A 314 -18.95 -13.06 -3.75
C VAL A 314 -18.91 -13.36 -5.25
N LEU A 315 -17.69 -13.60 -5.74
CA LEU A 315 -17.39 -14.01 -7.09
C LEU A 315 -17.07 -15.51 -7.08
N PRO A 316 -17.46 -16.26 -8.13
CA PRO A 316 -17.09 -17.67 -8.23
C PRO A 316 -15.56 -17.82 -8.27
N PRO A 317 -14.97 -18.87 -7.68
CA PRO A 317 -13.54 -19.11 -7.78
C PRO A 317 -13.16 -19.40 -9.24
N ILE A 318 -11.95 -19.00 -9.65
CA ILE A 318 -11.39 -19.39 -10.95
C ILE A 318 -10.89 -20.84 -10.79
N PRO A 319 -11.08 -21.75 -11.78
CA PRO A 319 -10.61 -23.13 -11.67
C PRO A 319 -9.08 -23.21 -11.69
N LEU A 320 -8.48 -22.98 -10.51
CA LEU A 320 -7.04 -22.92 -10.30
C LEU A 320 -6.55 -24.21 -9.64
N MET A 321 -5.72 -24.96 -10.35
CA MET A 321 -5.00 -26.12 -9.84
C MET A 321 -3.57 -25.73 -9.43
N SER A 322 -2.90 -26.55 -8.62
CA SER A 322 -1.55 -26.31 -8.07
C SER A 322 -0.39 -26.35 -9.08
N GLY A 323 -0.66 -26.30 -10.39
CA GLY A 323 0.33 -26.42 -11.46
C GLY A 323 0.48 -25.15 -12.31
N TRP A 324 1.70 -24.91 -12.83
CA TRP A 324 2.03 -23.74 -13.66
C TRP A 324 1.15 -23.61 -14.92
N ILE A 325 0.78 -24.73 -15.53
CA ILE A 325 -0.10 -24.75 -16.72
C ILE A 325 -1.48 -24.19 -16.37
N SER A 326 -2.03 -24.53 -15.21
CA SER A 326 -3.33 -24.03 -14.78
C SER A 326 -3.31 -22.52 -14.54
N VAL A 327 -2.24 -22.03 -13.90
CA VAL A 327 -2.03 -20.58 -13.70
C VAL A 327 -1.97 -19.87 -15.05
N LEU A 328 -1.17 -20.35 -16.01
CA LEU A 328 -1.06 -19.72 -17.32
C LEU A 328 -2.38 -19.74 -18.11
N LYS A 329 -3.12 -20.86 -18.10
CA LYS A 329 -4.44 -20.96 -18.76
C LYS A 329 -5.47 -20.00 -18.16
N THR A 330 -5.39 -19.73 -16.85
CA THR A 330 -6.34 -18.89 -16.14
C THR A 330 -5.91 -17.42 -16.02
N LEU A 331 -4.71 -17.09 -16.51
CA LEU A 331 -4.15 -15.74 -16.53
C LEU A 331 -5.09 -14.68 -17.15
N PRO A 332 -5.75 -14.92 -18.30
CA PRO A 332 -6.67 -13.95 -18.87
C PRO A 332 -7.87 -13.67 -17.95
N HIS A 333 -8.40 -14.71 -17.28
CA HIS A 333 -9.51 -14.57 -16.35
C HIS A 333 -9.13 -13.76 -15.11
N ALA A 334 -7.93 -13.98 -14.57
CA ALA A 334 -7.42 -13.21 -13.42
C ALA A 334 -7.27 -11.72 -13.77
N TRP A 335 -6.72 -11.41 -14.95
CA TRP A 335 -6.63 -10.03 -15.44
C TRP A 335 -7.98 -9.40 -15.69
N TRP A 336 -8.88 -10.10 -16.38
CA TRP A 336 -10.24 -9.61 -16.62
C TRP A 336 -10.95 -9.30 -15.32
N ARG A 337 -10.86 -10.18 -14.33
CA ARG A 337 -11.44 -9.99 -13.01
C ARG A 337 -10.95 -8.70 -12.35
N VAL A 338 -9.66 -8.39 -12.44
CA VAL A 338 -9.08 -7.22 -11.75
C VAL A 338 -9.13 -5.94 -12.58
N LEU A 339 -9.28 -5.99 -13.90
CA LEU A 339 -9.35 -4.79 -14.74
C LEU A 339 -10.79 -4.42 -15.12
N ALA A 340 -11.68 -5.40 -15.26
CA ALA A 340 -13.06 -5.18 -15.71
C ALA A 340 -14.06 -5.04 -14.56
N LEU A 341 -13.76 -5.53 -13.35
CA LEU A 341 -14.70 -5.40 -12.22
C LEU A 341 -14.70 -3.98 -11.62
N PRO A 342 -15.89 -3.48 -11.19
CA PRO A 342 -17.17 -4.18 -11.11
C PRO A 342 -17.98 -4.11 -12.42
N ASN A 343 -18.11 -5.27 -13.08
CA ASN A 343 -19.13 -5.52 -14.11
C ASN A 343 -20.44 -5.91 -13.39
N PRO A 344 -21.61 -5.68 -13.99
CA PRO A 344 -22.79 -5.26 -13.26
C PRO A 344 -23.35 -6.38 -12.38
N SER A 345 -23.78 -6.03 -11.16
CA SER A 345 -24.32 -6.95 -10.14
C SER A 345 -23.25 -7.70 -9.35
N PRO A 346 -22.65 -7.03 -8.35
CA PRO A 346 -23.23 -7.24 -7.00
C PRO A 346 -23.20 -6.02 -6.05
N LEU A 347 -22.96 -4.81 -6.53
CA LEU A 347 -22.87 -3.61 -5.68
C LEU A 347 -24.14 -2.76 -5.76
N HIS A 348 -24.44 -2.02 -4.69
CA HIS A 348 -25.53 -1.03 -4.67
C HIS A 348 -25.36 -0.02 -5.83
N PRO A 349 -26.44 0.42 -6.52
CA PRO A 349 -26.35 1.19 -7.76
C PRO A 349 -25.45 2.44 -7.72
N MET A 350 -25.56 3.26 -6.67
CA MET A 350 -24.73 4.47 -6.53
C MET A 350 -23.23 4.17 -6.33
N LEU A 351 -22.92 3.09 -5.60
CA LEU A 351 -21.55 2.66 -5.36
C LEU A 351 -20.97 2.05 -6.63
N GLN A 352 -21.78 1.33 -7.39
CA GLN A 352 -21.38 0.75 -8.66
C GLN A 352 -20.93 1.83 -9.66
N ILE A 353 -21.71 2.91 -9.83
CA ILE A 353 -21.35 4.04 -10.71
C ILE A 353 -20.01 4.66 -10.28
N SER A 354 -19.85 4.91 -8.98
CA SER A 354 -18.63 5.51 -8.43
C SER A 354 -17.39 4.64 -8.68
N VAL A 355 -17.51 3.33 -8.50
CA VAL A 355 -16.40 2.40 -8.72
C VAL A 355 -16.10 2.22 -10.21
N GLN A 356 -17.11 2.15 -11.07
CA GLN A 356 -16.92 2.08 -12.53
C GLN A 356 -16.24 3.34 -13.06
N GLY A 357 -16.66 4.52 -12.58
CA GLY A 357 -16.01 5.79 -12.91
C GLY A 357 -14.53 5.82 -12.48
N ASN A 358 -14.21 5.35 -11.27
CA ASN A 358 -12.83 5.23 -10.81
C ASN A 358 -12.02 4.26 -11.70
N ASN A 359 -12.61 3.12 -12.08
CA ASN A 359 -11.94 2.13 -12.92
C ASN A 359 -11.67 2.67 -14.33
N LEU A 360 -12.63 3.38 -14.93
CA LEU A 360 -12.43 4.04 -16.22
C LEU A 360 -11.30 5.07 -16.15
N LEU A 361 -11.31 5.93 -15.12
CA LEU A 361 -10.24 6.91 -14.90
C LEU A 361 -8.88 6.25 -14.73
N PHE A 362 -8.81 5.16 -13.95
CA PHE A 362 -7.61 4.34 -13.79
C PHE A 362 -7.09 3.84 -15.15
N LEU A 363 -7.95 3.22 -15.96
CA LEU A 363 -7.58 2.67 -17.26
C LEU A 363 -7.10 3.77 -18.22
N VAL A 364 -7.80 4.92 -18.27
CA VAL A 364 -7.40 6.07 -19.09
C VAL A 364 -5.99 6.55 -18.70
N LEU A 365 -5.71 6.71 -17.41
CA LEU A 365 -4.40 7.13 -16.93
C LEU A 365 -3.31 6.09 -17.21
N LEU A 366 -3.62 4.80 -16.99
CA LEU A 366 -2.71 3.69 -17.30
C LEU A 366 -2.31 3.69 -18.77
N PHE A 367 -3.30 3.66 -19.68
CA PHE A 367 -3.03 3.63 -21.12
C PHE A 367 -2.37 4.90 -21.63
N THR A 368 -2.72 6.07 -21.08
CA THR A 368 -2.04 7.34 -21.39
C THR A 368 -0.56 7.29 -21.00
N GLY A 369 -0.26 6.76 -19.81
CA GLY A 369 1.11 6.57 -19.33
C GLY A 369 1.92 5.62 -20.23
N ILE A 370 1.33 4.49 -20.61
CA ILE A 370 1.95 3.50 -21.51
C ILE A 370 2.18 4.11 -22.90
N TRP A 371 1.19 4.80 -23.47
CA TRP A 371 1.29 5.40 -24.79
C TRP A 371 2.40 6.45 -24.88
N ILE A 372 2.51 7.32 -23.86
CA ILE A 372 3.48 8.42 -23.86
C ILE A 372 4.88 7.96 -23.46
N TYR A 373 5.00 7.09 -22.46
CA TYR A 373 6.30 6.73 -21.87
C TYR A 373 6.77 5.32 -22.18
N GLY A 374 5.94 4.47 -22.80
CA GLY A 374 6.26 3.05 -23.03
C GLY A 374 7.57 2.85 -23.79
N ARG A 375 7.89 3.71 -24.77
CA ARG A 375 9.16 3.66 -25.51
C ARG A 375 10.39 4.12 -24.69
N THR A 376 10.17 4.85 -23.61
CA THR A 376 11.24 5.39 -22.74
C THR A 376 11.48 4.54 -21.49
N TRP A 377 10.69 3.48 -21.27
CA TRP A 377 10.78 2.60 -20.10
C TRP A 377 12.19 2.11 -19.75
N PRO A 378 13.06 1.70 -20.70
CA PRO A 378 14.42 1.29 -20.36
C PRO A 378 15.28 2.39 -19.76
N ARG A 379 14.93 3.67 -19.95
CA ARG A 379 15.60 4.85 -19.41
C ARG A 379 14.93 5.38 -18.13
N VAL A 380 13.82 4.78 -17.72
CA VAL A 380 13.09 5.17 -16.51
C VAL A 380 13.90 4.77 -15.28
N HIS A 381 13.80 5.59 -14.23
CA HIS A 381 14.47 5.34 -12.97
C HIS A 381 14.04 3.98 -12.37
N PRO A 382 14.97 3.12 -11.90
CA PRO A 382 14.65 1.78 -11.38
C PRO A 382 13.56 1.71 -10.29
N TRP A 383 13.45 2.71 -9.41
CA TRP A 383 12.31 2.87 -8.48
C TRP A 383 10.93 2.74 -9.13
N LEU A 384 10.75 3.36 -10.30
CA LEU A 384 9.48 3.36 -11.01
C LEU A 384 9.20 1.98 -11.60
N LEU A 385 10.25 1.28 -12.06
CA LEU A 385 10.15 -0.11 -12.51
C LEU A 385 9.80 -1.05 -11.36
N PHE A 386 10.43 -0.86 -10.18
CA PHE A 386 10.08 -1.56 -8.95
C PHE A 386 8.61 -1.40 -8.59
N THR A 387 8.10 -0.16 -8.54
CA THR A 387 6.69 0.09 -8.19
C THR A 387 5.70 -0.43 -9.25
N CYS A 388 6.04 -0.35 -10.54
CA CYS A 388 5.22 -0.94 -11.61
C CYS A 388 5.20 -2.46 -11.53
N TRP A 389 6.36 -3.10 -11.36
CA TRP A 389 6.46 -4.55 -11.18
C TRP A 389 5.62 -5.00 -9.98
N LEU A 390 5.77 -4.31 -8.84
CA LEU A 390 5.03 -4.62 -7.62
C LEU A 390 3.53 -4.53 -7.86
N ALA A 391 3.08 -3.46 -8.53
CA ALA A 391 1.68 -3.26 -8.84
C ALA A 391 1.12 -4.34 -9.79
N VAL A 392 1.82 -4.68 -10.86
CA VAL A 392 1.39 -5.72 -11.82
C VAL A 392 1.27 -7.08 -11.14
N VAL A 393 2.30 -7.50 -10.39
CA VAL A 393 2.27 -8.81 -9.70
C VAL A 393 1.22 -8.82 -8.59
N TYR A 394 1.05 -7.71 -7.87
CA TYR A 394 0.02 -7.59 -6.84
C TYR A 394 -1.41 -7.64 -7.43
N LEU A 395 -1.68 -6.95 -8.55
CA LEU A 395 -2.96 -7.07 -9.27
C LEU A 395 -3.22 -8.52 -9.68
N LEU A 396 -2.19 -9.17 -10.22
CA LEU A 396 -2.34 -10.54 -10.69
C LEU A 396 -2.68 -11.50 -9.54
N LEU A 397 -1.97 -11.42 -8.41
CA LEU A 397 -2.28 -12.23 -7.23
C LEU A 397 -3.67 -11.95 -6.68
N MET A 398 -4.11 -10.69 -6.68
CA MET A 398 -5.49 -10.35 -6.30
C MET A 398 -6.50 -10.99 -7.25
N GLY A 399 -6.21 -11.03 -8.55
CA GLY A 399 -7.09 -11.64 -9.55
C GLY A 399 -7.25 -13.14 -9.37
N TYR A 400 -6.20 -13.82 -8.91
CA TYR A 400 -6.28 -15.24 -8.56
C TYR A 400 -6.97 -15.47 -7.21
N THR A 401 -6.69 -14.66 -6.19
CA THR A 401 -7.06 -15.01 -4.80
C THR A 401 -8.34 -14.36 -4.29
N VAL A 402 -8.63 -13.12 -4.69
CA VAL A 402 -9.73 -12.35 -4.08
C VAL A 402 -11.05 -12.71 -4.76
N CYS A 403 -11.95 -13.33 -4.00
CA CYS A 403 -13.28 -13.75 -4.46
C CYS A 403 -14.41 -12.84 -3.95
N ILE A 404 -14.11 -11.64 -3.46
CA ILE A 404 -15.10 -10.67 -2.98
C ILE A 404 -14.89 -9.36 -3.73
N ALA A 405 -15.84 -8.96 -4.57
CA ALA A 405 -15.71 -7.79 -5.43
C ALA A 405 -15.50 -6.49 -4.63
N GLY A 406 -16.23 -6.29 -3.53
CA GLY A 406 -16.04 -5.11 -2.67
C GLY A 406 -14.61 -5.02 -2.08
N ALA A 407 -14.05 -6.15 -1.63
CA ALA A 407 -12.68 -6.21 -1.11
C ALA A 407 -11.65 -5.97 -2.21
N MET A 408 -11.91 -6.48 -3.41
CA MET A 408 -11.03 -6.32 -4.58
C MET A 408 -10.88 -4.86 -4.98
N VAL A 409 -11.97 -4.10 -5.01
CA VAL A 409 -11.95 -2.66 -5.33
C VAL A 409 -11.06 -1.90 -4.35
N ARG A 410 -11.15 -2.20 -3.05
CA ARG A 410 -10.28 -1.62 -2.02
C ARG A 410 -8.81 -2.00 -2.25
N TYR A 411 -8.52 -3.30 -2.36
CA TYR A 411 -7.14 -3.77 -2.43
C TYR A 411 -6.41 -3.34 -3.70
N ARG A 412 -7.15 -3.17 -4.81
CA ARG A 412 -6.64 -2.70 -6.09
C ARG A 412 -6.10 -1.26 -6.02
N ALA A 413 -6.61 -0.42 -5.12
CA ALA A 413 -6.22 0.99 -4.99
C ALA A 413 -4.70 1.21 -4.85
N LEU A 414 -3.97 0.31 -4.17
CA LEU A 414 -2.51 0.40 -4.03
C LEU A 414 -1.78 0.21 -5.36
N ALA A 415 -2.21 -0.76 -6.16
CA ALA A 415 -1.62 -0.98 -7.48
C ALA A 415 -2.05 0.12 -8.47
N GLU A 416 -3.31 0.56 -8.42
CA GLU A 416 -3.80 1.69 -9.22
C GLU A 416 -2.94 2.94 -8.96
N PHE A 417 -2.62 3.21 -7.69
CA PHE A 417 -1.78 4.35 -7.32
C PHE A 417 -0.42 4.32 -8.02
N PHE A 418 0.29 3.19 -7.98
CA PHE A 418 1.60 3.08 -8.62
C PHE A 418 1.51 3.11 -10.16
N LEU A 419 0.51 2.47 -10.74
CA LEU A 419 0.36 2.36 -12.19
C LEU A 419 -0.19 3.63 -12.87
N THR A 420 -0.94 4.45 -12.14
CA THR A 420 -1.43 5.75 -12.66
C THR A 420 -0.36 6.83 -12.64
N ALA A 421 0.73 6.62 -11.89
CA ALA A 421 1.78 7.62 -11.72
C ALA A 421 2.37 8.12 -13.06
N PRO A 422 2.75 7.26 -14.04
CA PRO A 422 3.20 7.71 -15.36
C PRO A 422 2.12 8.46 -16.14
N GLY A 423 0.84 8.07 -16.02
CA GLY A 423 -0.29 8.76 -16.65
C GLY A 423 -0.47 10.17 -16.11
N ILE A 424 -0.40 10.33 -14.79
CA ILE A 424 -0.44 11.63 -14.12
C ILE A 424 0.73 12.50 -14.54
N GLN A 425 1.93 11.93 -14.62
CA GLN A 425 3.10 12.64 -15.14
C GLN A 425 2.88 13.11 -16.58
N ALA A 426 2.28 12.28 -17.44
CA ALA A 426 1.95 12.63 -18.81
C ALA A 426 1.00 13.82 -18.91
N LEU A 427 -0.05 13.83 -18.07
CA LEU A 427 -0.97 14.97 -17.98
C LEU A 427 -0.21 16.23 -17.54
N SER A 428 0.72 16.11 -16.58
CA SER A 428 1.50 17.26 -16.10
C SER A 428 2.47 17.84 -17.13
N LYS A 429 3.12 17.01 -17.97
CA LYS A 429 4.09 17.48 -18.97
C LYS A 429 3.42 18.11 -20.20
N ARG A 430 2.16 17.77 -20.51
CA ARG A 430 1.39 18.36 -21.62
C ARG A 430 0.48 19.53 -21.21
N TYR A 431 0.04 19.63 -19.95
CA TYR A 431 -0.78 20.75 -19.48
C TYR A 431 0.00 22.08 -19.42
N ILE A 432 1.32 22.02 -19.26
CA ILE A 432 2.20 23.22 -19.21
C ILE A 432 2.70 23.62 -20.60
N LYS A 433 2.97 22.67 -21.49
CA LYS A 433 3.49 22.99 -22.83
C LYS A 433 2.41 23.49 -23.81
N LYS A 434 1.13 23.24 -23.53
CA LYS A 434 0.00 23.60 -24.41
C LYS A 434 -0.76 24.87 -23.98
N ASN A 435 -0.61 25.32 -22.73
CA ASN A 435 -1.42 26.44 -22.21
C ASN A 435 -0.79 27.82 -22.27
N ASN A 436 0.50 28.01 -22.65
CA ASN A 436 1.16 29.33 -22.69
C ASN A 436 0.65 30.30 -21.59
N ILE A 437 0.66 29.79 -20.37
CA ILE A 437 0.62 30.58 -19.13
C ILE A 437 2.02 30.46 -18.52
#